data_AF-A0A4V0X6F1-F1
#
_entry.id   AF-A0A4V0X6F1-F1
#
_cell.length_a   1.000
_cell.length_b   1.000
_cell.length_c   1.000
_cell.angle_alpha   90.00
_cell.angle_beta   90.00
_cell.angle_gamma   90.00
#
_symmetry.space_group_name_H-M   'P 1'
#
loop_
_entity.id
_entity.type
_entity.pdbx_description
1 polymer ?
#
loop_
_entity_poly.entity_id
_entity_poly.type
_entity_poly.pdbx_seq_one_letter_code
_entity_poly.pdbx_strand_id
1 'polypeptide(L)'
;MVTKPFEIYLANLNQKKGHEVGKTRPVVVVHSQLIEGLLTTSMICPITTQLSSATLLRVHIPFQDAATTGLSGPSDVIVDQIRSIDNQRLIKKLGELPSAQAEQLQKNLQTILAV
;
A
#
# COMPACT_ATOMS: atom_id res chain seq x y z
N MET A 1 7.21 15.61 2.05
CA MET A 1 5.88 15.27 1.50
C MET A 1 5.00 14.80 2.63
N VAL A 2 3.76 15.28 2.71
CA VAL A 2 2.76 14.84 3.70
C VAL A 2 1.89 13.77 3.03
N THR A 3 1.70 12.63 3.69
CA THR A 3 0.88 11.51 3.20
C THR A 3 -0.31 11.28 4.10
N LYS A 4 -1.44 10.89 3.52
CA LYS A 4 -2.66 10.52 4.24
C LYS A 4 -2.88 9.01 4.24
N PRO A 5 -3.61 8.48 5.24
CA PRO A 5 -3.99 7.06 5.25
C PRO A 5 -4.71 6.68 3.96
N PHE A 6 -4.42 5.48 3.46
CA PHE A 6 -5.03 4.86 2.28
C PHE A 6 -4.78 5.56 0.94
N GLU A 7 -3.93 6.59 0.89
CA GLU A 7 -3.44 7.12 -0.38
C GLU A 7 -2.52 6.12 -1.08
N ILE A 8 -2.63 6.05 -2.40
CA ILE A 8 -1.81 5.21 -3.27
C ILE A 8 -0.73 6.08 -3.92
N TYR A 9 0.51 5.66 -3.79
CA TYR A 9 1.68 6.33 -4.34
C TYR A 9 2.48 5.40 -5.24
N LEU A 10 3.09 5.93 -6.29
CA LEU A 10 4.21 5.26 -6.96
C LEU A 10 5.46 5.47 -6.11
N ALA A 11 6.14 4.39 -5.71
CA ALA A 11 7.32 4.47 -4.86
C ALA A 11 8.48 3.61 -5.36
N ASN A 12 9.71 4.08 -5.17
CA ASN A 12 10.93 3.31 -5.43
C ASN A 12 11.34 2.48 -4.21
N LEU A 13 11.12 1.17 -4.26
CA LEU A 13 11.45 0.23 -3.19
C LEU A 13 12.85 -0.42 -3.33
N ASN A 14 13.68 0.06 -4.26
CA ASN A 14 15.05 -0.46 -4.43
C ASN A 14 16.08 0.22 -3.51
N GLN A 15 17.15 -0.46 -3.11
CA GLN A 15 17.43 -1.88 -3.37
C GLN A 15 16.71 -2.77 -2.34
N LYS A 16 16.05 -3.83 -2.82
CA LYS A 16 15.49 -4.86 -1.96
C LYS A 16 16.56 -5.83 -1.47
N LYS A 17 16.31 -6.50 -0.35
CA LYS A 17 17.10 -7.66 0.09
C LYS A 17 16.25 -8.93 0.07
N GLY A 18 16.76 -10.00 -0.52
CA GLY A 18 16.08 -11.31 -0.59
C GLY A 18 14.65 -11.24 -1.15
N HIS A 19 13.69 -11.65 -0.32
CA HIS A 19 12.26 -11.75 -0.64
C HIS A 19 11.47 -10.46 -0.42
N GLU A 20 12.10 -9.39 0.07
CA GLU A 20 11.45 -8.09 0.16
C GLU A 20 10.92 -7.66 -1.21
N VAL A 21 9.79 -6.95 -1.19
CA VAL A 21 9.25 -6.38 -2.41
C VAL A 21 10.09 -5.19 -2.85
N GLY A 22 10.61 -5.24 -4.09
CA GLY A 22 11.43 -4.20 -4.68
C GLY A 22 10.78 -3.50 -5.86
N LYS A 23 11.63 -2.92 -6.73
CA LYS A 23 11.27 -2.15 -7.94
C LYS A 23 10.51 -0.85 -7.62
N THR A 24 10.28 -0.07 -8.66
CA THR A 24 9.34 1.07 -8.59
C THR A 24 7.94 0.56 -8.83
N ARG A 25 7.05 0.64 -7.83
CA ARG A 25 5.67 0.13 -7.95
C ARG A 25 4.70 0.93 -7.09
N PRO A 26 3.38 0.78 -7.31
CA PRO A 26 2.38 1.36 -6.44
C PRO A 26 2.46 0.78 -5.01
N VAL A 27 2.18 1.63 -4.04
CA VAL A 27 2.09 1.31 -2.60
C VAL A 27 0.91 2.06 -2.00
N VAL A 28 0.27 1.50 -0.99
CA VAL A 28 -0.77 2.17 -0.19
C VAL A 28 -0.21 2.57 1.15
N VAL A 29 -0.55 3.77 1.62
CA VAL A 29 -0.16 4.28 2.95
C VAL A 29 -1.08 3.70 4.03
N VAL A 30 -0.51 3.22 5.13
CA VAL A 30 -1.25 2.46 6.16
C VAL A 30 -1.08 2.98 7.59
N HIS A 31 -0.49 4.17 7.76
CA HIS A 31 -0.39 4.80 9.08
C HIS A 31 -1.70 5.50 9.49
N SER A 32 -1.85 5.77 10.79
CA SER A 32 -2.96 6.57 11.33
C SER A 32 -2.89 8.03 10.85
N GLN A 33 -4.05 8.69 10.76
CA GLN A 33 -4.14 10.13 10.54
C GLN A 33 -3.50 10.94 11.67
N LEU A 34 -3.44 10.37 12.88
CA LEU A 34 -2.83 11.02 14.06
C LEU A 34 -1.36 11.39 13.87
N ILE A 35 -0.66 10.73 12.93
CA ILE A 35 0.76 10.97 12.64
C ILE A 35 0.99 11.67 11.29
N GLU A 36 -0.08 12.13 10.63
CA GLU A 36 0.02 12.89 9.39
C GLU A 36 0.86 14.16 9.59
N GLY A 37 1.86 14.35 8.73
CA GLY A 37 2.74 15.53 8.77
C GLY A 37 3.73 15.56 9.93
N LEU A 38 3.69 14.60 10.86
CA LEU A 38 4.63 14.52 11.99
C LEU A 38 5.95 13.85 11.63
N LEU A 39 5.96 12.98 10.61
CA LEU A 39 7.12 12.16 10.24
C LEU A 39 7.55 12.41 8.79
N THR A 40 8.84 12.23 8.53
CA THR A 40 9.42 12.23 7.18
C THR A 40 9.44 10.85 6.53
N THR A 41 8.81 9.87 7.19
CA THR A 41 8.66 8.49 6.72
C THR A 41 7.19 8.10 6.68
N SER A 42 6.81 7.25 5.73
CA SER A 42 5.46 6.70 5.61
C SER A 42 5.50 5.18 5.78
N MET A 43 4.57 4.64 6.58
CA MET A 43 4.29 3.20 6.60
C MET A 43 3.43 2.83 5.41
N ILE A 44 3.87 1.84 4.62
CA ILE A 44 3.22 1.45 3.38
C ILE A 44 3.02 -0.06 3.28
N CYS A 45 2.03 -0.47 2.49
CA CYS A 45 1.90 -1.83 1.96
C CYS A 45 2.11 -1.81 0.43
N PRO A 46 2.96 -2.68 -0.13
CA PRO A 46 3.19 -2.73 -1.58
C PRO A 46 1.98 -3.29 -2.38
N ILE A 47 1.77 -2.83 -3.62
CA ILE A 47 0.69 -3.32 -4.51
C ILE A 47 1.27 -4.08 -5.72
N THR A 48 0.70 -5.23 -6.06
CA THR A 48 1.16 -6.07 -7.17
C THR A 48 0.04 -6.40 -8.15
N THR A 49 0.37 -6.59 -9.42
CA THR A 49 -0.56 -7.14 -10.41
C THR A 49 -0.60 -8.67 -10.40
N GLN A 50 0.27 -9.32 -9.60
CA GLN A 50 0.24 -10.77 -9.38
C GLN A 50 -0.84 -11.10 -8.37
N LEU A 51 -1.99 -11.50 -8.89
CA LEU A 51 -3.17 -11.83 -8.09
C LEU A 51 -2.97 -13.16 -7.35
N SER A 52 -3.57 -13.27 -6.16
CA SER A 52 -3.55 -14.50 -5.37
C SER A 52 -4.86 -14.69 -4.61
N SER A 53 -5.24 -15.95 -4.41
CA SER A 53 -6.45 -16.33 -3.65
C SER A 53 -6.27 -16.25 -2.12
N ALA A 54 -5.08 -15.91 -1.62
CA ALA A 54 -4.77 -15.84 -0.19
C ALA A 54 -5.32 -14.56 0.45
N THR A 55 -6.63 -14.50 0.67
CA THR A 55 -7.39 -13.32 1.13
C THR A 55 -6.89 -12.67 2.43
N LEU A 56 -6.21 -13.43 3.30
CA LEU A 56 -5.61 -12.86 4.52
C LEU A 56 -4.36 -12.02 4.19
N LEU A 57 -3.52 -12.49 3.27
CA LEU A 57 -2.26 -11.83 2.91
C LEU A 57 -2.41 -10.89 1.71
N ARG A 58 -3.60 -10.87 1.09
CA ARG A 58 -3.90 -10.16 -0.15
C ARG A 58 -5.24 -9.47 -0.07
N VAL A 59 -5.26 -8.17 -0.36
CA VAL A 59 -6.50 -7.41 -0.53
C VAL A 59 -6.68 -7.11 -2.00
N HIS A 60 -7.71 -7.70 -2.59
CA HIS A 60 -7.99 -7.55 -4.01
C HIS A 60 -8.57 -6.17 -4.35
N ILE A 61 -8.00 -5.53 -5.36
CA ILE A 61 -8.44 -4.27 -5.94
C ILE A 61 -8.91 -4.58 -7.38
N PRO A 62 -10.23 -4.55 -7.63
CA PRO A 62 -10.77 -4.84 -8.95
C PRO A 62 -10.50 -3.66 -9.91
N PHE A 63 -10.42 -3.96 -11.21
CA PHE A 63 -10.10 -2.95 -12.21
C PHE A 63 -11.17 -1.84 -12.35
N GLN A 64 -12.42 -2.10 -11.94
CA GLN A 64 -13.48 -1.09 -11.91
C GLN A 64 -13.10 0.15 -11.05
N ASP A 65 -12.21 -0.02 -10.07
CA ASP A 65 -11.75 1.06 -9.19
C ASP A 65 -10.52 1.80 -9.75
N ALA A 66 -10.13 1.55 -11.01
CA ALA A 66 -8.97 2.18 -11.65
C ALA A 66 -9.04 3.71 -11.68
N ALA A 67 -10.25 4.28 -11.82
CA ALA A 67 -10.45 5.73 -11.83
C ALA A 67 -10.10 6.38 -10.47
N THR A 68 -10.39 5.70 -9.36
CA THR A 68 -10.12 6.18 -8.00
C THR A 68 -8.70 5.86 -7.55
N THR A 69 -8.18 4.69 -7.93
CA THR A 69 -6.88 4.18 -7.48
C THR A 69 -5.71 4.63 -8.34
N GLY A 70 -5.95 4.99 -9.60
CA GLY A 70 -4.91 5.30 -10.58
C GLY A 70 -4.10 4.08 -11.04
N LEU A 71 -4.59 2.86 -10.75
CA LEU A 71 -3.94 1.60 -11.14
C LEU A 71 -4.32 1.22 -12.58
N SER A 72 -3.36 0.65 -13.31
CA SER A 72 -3.54 0.28 -14.73
C SER A 72 -4.21 -1.08 -14.95
N GLY A 73 -4.59 -1.79 -13.88
CA GLY A 73 -5.10 -3.15 -13.95
C GLY A 73 -5.54 -3.68 -12.58
N PRO A 74 -6.20 -4.85 -12.55
CA PRO A 74 -6.53 -5.51 -11.29
C PRO A 74 -5.25 -5.79 -10.51
N SER A 75 -5.30 -5.56 -9.20
CA SER A 75 -4.10 -5.61 -8.36
C SER A 75 -4.45 -6.13 -6.97
N ASP A 76 -3.44 -6.60 -6.23
CA ASP A 76 -3.56 -6.96 -4.82
C ASP A 76 -2.62 -6.11 -3.97
N VAL A 77 -3.08 -5.66 -2.81
CA VAL A 77 -2.21 -5.18 -1.74
C VAL A 77 -1.54 -6.38 -1.07
N ILE A 78 -0.21 -6.33 -0.94
CA ILE A 78 0.61 -7.35 -0.26
C ILE A 78 0.71 -6.97 1.22
N VAL A 79 -0.12 -7.58 2.07
CA VAL A 79 -0.27 -7.17 3.47
C VAL A 79 0.93 -7.56 4.33
N ASP A 80 1.53 -8.72 4.08
CA ASP A 80 2.67 -9.26 4.83
C ASP A 80 4.00 -8.53 4.57
N GLN A 81 4.03 -7.62 3.60
CA GLN A 81 5.22 -6.85 3.22
C GLN A 81 5.09 -5.38 3.65
N ILE A 82 4.35 -5.11 4.73
CA ILE A 82 4.28 -3.79 5.37
C ILE A 82 5.68 -3.33 5.79
N ARG A 83 6.01 -2.08 5.49
CA ARG A 83 7.28 -1.47 5.93
C ARG A 83 7.20 0.05 6.00
N SER A 84 8.08 0.66 6.79
CA SER A 84 8.34 2.10 6.73
C SER A 84 9.33 2.43 5.61
N ILE A 85 9.07 3.51 4.87
CA ILE A 85 9.96 4.06 3.85
C ILE A 85 10.16 5.57 4.06
N ASP A 86 11.32 6.07 3.68
CA ASP A 86 11.57 7.52 3.60
C ASP A 86 10.70 8.15 2.51
N ASN A 87 10.12 9.33 2.78
CA ASN A 87 9.20 9.99 1.86
C ASN A 87 9.86 10.42 0.55
N GLN A 88 11.20 10.52 0.49
CA GLN A 88 11.95 10.73 -0.76
C GLN A 88 11.83 9.56 -1.74
N ARG A 89 11.40 8.38 -1.27
CA ARG A 89 11.11 7.21 -2.13
C ARG A 89 9.76 7.32 -2.82
N LEU A 90 8.86 8.19 -2.35
CA LEU A 90 7.58 8.46 -2.98
C LEU A 90 7.80 9.36 -4.20
N ILE A 91 7.29 8.94 -5.35
CA ILE A 91 7.49 9.63 -6.63
C ILE A 91 6.29 10.51 -6.95
N LYS A 92 5.07 9.95 -6.91
CA LYS A 92 3.83 10.69 -7.17
C LYS A 92 2.60 9.99 -6.58
N LYS A 93 1.58 10.78 -6.22
CA LYS A 93 0.25 10.25 -5.87
C LYS A 93 -0.40 9.68 -7.13
N LEU A 94 -1.01 8.50 -7.00
CA LEU A 94 -1.79 7.85 -8.06
C LEU A 94 -3.28 7.97 -7.81
N GLY A 95 -3.70 7.82 -6.56
CA GLY A 95 -5.11 7.79 -6.19
C GLY A 95 -5.28 7.41 -4.73
N GLU A 96 -6.43 6.84 -4.41
CA GLU A 96 -6.79 6.41 -3.06
C GLU A 96 -7.43 5.02 -3.10
N LEU A 97 -7.22 4.25 -2.03
CA LEU A 97 -7.83 2.94 -1.89
C LEU A 97 -9.32 3.11 -1.56
N PRO A 98 -10.25 2.39 -2.23
CA PRO A 98 -11.66 2.51 -1.90
C PRO A 98 -11.96 1.95 -0.50
N SER A 99 -13.06 2.42 0.11
CA SER A 99 -13.38 2.15 1.52
C SER A 99 -13.45 0.67 1.86
N ALA A 100 -14.10 -0.15 1.02
CA ALA A 100 -14.23 -1.58 1.24
C ALA A 100 -12.86 -2.29 1.34
N GLN A 101 -11.92 -1.94 0.46
CA GLN A 101 -10.57 -2.48 0.47
C GLN A 101 -9.73 -1.89 1.62
N ALA A 102 -9.95 -0.63 1.99
CA ALA A 102 -9.29 -0.02 3.14
C ALA A 102 -9.68 -0.70 4.46
N GLU A 103 -10.97 -0.97 4.65
CA GLU A 103 -11.50 -1.72 5.80
C GLU A 103 -10.94 -3.15 5.84
N GLN A 104 -10.92 -3.85 4.71
CA GLN A 104 -10.34 -5.19 4.61
C GLN A 104 -8.84 -5.18 4.91
N LEU A 105 -8.11 -4.19 4.40
CA LEU A 105 -6.68 -4.03 4.66
C LEU A 105 -6.40 -3.78 6.14
N GLN A 106 -7.17 -2.92 6.80
CA GLN A 106 -7.03 -2.65 8.22
C GLN A 106 -7.27 -3.93 9.05
N LYS A 107 -8.33 -4.69 8.74
CA LYS A 107 -8.63 -5.96 9.40
C LYS A 107 -7.53 -7.00 9.21
N ASN A 108 -7.00 -7.13 7.99
CA ASN A 108 -5.92 -8.07 7.69
C ASN A 108 -4.63 -7.67 8.42
N LEU A 109 -4.31 -6.37 8.49
CA LEU A 109 -3.15 -5.87 9.23
C LEU A 109 -3.27 -6.13 10.73
N GLN A 110 -4.43 -5.87 11.34
CA GLN A 110 -4.69 -6.20 12.75
C GLN A 110 -4.44 -7.69 13.02
N THR A 111 -5.00 -8.55 12.16
CA THR A 111 -4.84 -10.01 12.26
C THR A 111 -3.38 -10.45 12.15
N ILE A 112 -2.62 -9.92 11.18
CA ILE A 112 -1.22 -10.31 10.93
C ILE A 112 -0.27 -9.75 12.01
N LEU A 113 -0.56 -8.57 12.53
CA LEU A 113 0.22 -7.95 13.61
C LEU A 113 -0.17 -8.45 15.00
N ALA A 114 -1.17 -9.33 15.09
CA ALA A 114 -1.69 -9.89 16.35
C ALA A 114 -2.14 -8.80 17.34
N VAL A 115 -2.84 -7.78 16.84
CA VAL A 115 -3.40 -6.65 17.62
C VAL A 115 -4.91 -6.51 17.48
#